data_AF-A0A7S1V4I6-F1
#
_entry.id   AF-A0A7S1V4I6-F1
#
_cell.length_a   1.000
_cell.length_b   1.000
_cell.length_c   1.000
_cell.angle_alpha   90.00
_cell.angle_beta   90.00
_cell.angle_gamma   90.00
#
_symmetry.space_group_name_H-M   'P 1'
#
loop_
_entity.id
_entity.type
_entity.pdbx_description
1 polymer ?
#
loop_
_entity_poly.entity_id
_entity_poly.type
_entity_poly.pdbx_seq_one_letter_code
_entity_poly.pdbx_strand_id
1 'polypeptide(L)'
;SMLIGSAHMLASYDYDDVEFDKEYESVVRKVLLATGVFLYLGVISFLRATFLPFALFVGGTSEIIITLIPFLVSFGMALLCIAYGFWVGGFSETTEEFDGYVYTDWLFTVFLRALDGDGPSDFSTLEPSYIQPYGWTLIFAVLIQLLLLNILIAVIASEWEGVTGRQTEVFWQYRLDFVAGSFPVQRGFLQWVEESSPTCVRTVGTWLAEFADAADEINLLDCIHWDVFPFSVVREEPELYWNREALVNRLHELEPKKSKEELSAQLGVIRSFQADMAHVQTTTLRDYIHVLVRLLKHVLLWLLLFILGFLTLGLMWPRRVRSFFFGQTR
;
A
#
# COMPACT_ATOMS: atom_id res chain seq x y z
N SER A 1 43.37 -1.76 52.18
CA SER A 1 41.99 -2.27 52.36
C SER A 1 40.93 -1.35 51.75
N MET A 2 41.07 -0.02 51.79
CA MET A 2 40.09 0.91 51.19
C MET A 2 40.01 0.91 49.64
N LEU A 3 41.09 0.50 48.95
CA LEU A 3 41.13 0.44 47.47
C LEU A 3 40.49 -0.82 46.85
N ILE A 4 40.18 -1.84 47.67
CA ILE A 4 39.52 -3.07 47.19
C ILE A 4 37.99 -2.93 47.27
N GLY A 5 37.48 -2.04 48.14
CA GLY A 5 36.04 -1.77 48.26
C GLY A 5 35.45 -0.96 47.11
N SER A 6 36.24 -0.10 46.46
CA SER A 6 35.78 0.72 45.32
C SER A 6 35.75 -0.05 43.99
N ALA A 7 36.53 -1.12 43.85
CA ALA A 7 36.50 -1.97 42.66
C ALA A 7 35.23 -2.85 42.60
N HIS A 8 34.73 -3.32 43.75
CA HIS A 8 33.50 -4.10 43.81
C HIS A 8 32.24 -3.24 43.59
N MET A 9 32.29 -1.95 43.90
CA MET A 9 31.16 -1.02 43.71
C MET A 9 31.03 -0.54 42.26
N LEU A 10 32.13 -0.55 41.48
CA LEU A 10 32.10 -0.29 40.03
C LEU A 10 31.73 -1.54 39.22
N ALA A 11 32.04 -2.74 39.71
CA ALA A 11 31.65 -3.99 39.06
C ALA A 11 30.15 -4.33 39.22
N SER A 12 29.45 -3.72 40.19
CA SER A 12 28.00 -3.89 40.35
C SER A 12 27.17 -2.85 39.58
N TYR A 13 27.81 -1.85 38.95
CA TYR A 13 27.10 -0.82 38.18
C TYR A 13 26.96 -1.17 36.69
N ASP A 14 27.60 -2.23 36.23
CA ASP A 14 27.74 -2.55 34.79
C ASP A 14 26.78 -3.68 34.33
N TYR A 15 25.97 -4.24 35.21
CA TYR A 15 25.05 -5.35 34.85
C TYR A 15 23.62 -4.87 34.55
N ASP A 16 23.13 -3.88 35.29
CA ASP A 16 21.78 -3.33 35.08
C ASP A 16 21.72 -2.43 33.82
N ASP A 17 22.82 -1.77 33.47
CA ASP A 17 22.90 -0.94 32.24
C ASP A 17 22.86 -1.81 30.96
N VAL A 18 23.40 -3.03 30.99
CA VAL A 18 23.41 -3.95 29.83
C VAL A 18 22.02 -4.56 29.56
N GLU A 19 21.21 -4.77 30.60
CA GLU A 19 19.83 -5.27 30.43
C GLU A 19 18.89 -4.17 29.94
N PHE A 20 19.07 -2.94 30.44
CA PHE A 20 18.35 -1.76 29.97
C PHE A 20 18.62 -1.46 28.48
N ASP A 21 19.88 -1.58 28.04
CA ASP A 21 20.25 -1.37 26.63
C ASP A 21 19.60 -2.39 25.68
N LYS A 22 19.43 -3.65 26.10
CA LYS A 22 18.77 -4.68 25.29
C LYS A 22 17.27 -4.44 25.11
N GLU A 23 16.60 -4.00 26.17
CA GLU A 23 15.17 -3.66 26.08
C GLU A 23 14.97 -2.44 25.17
N TYR A 24 15.80 -1.41 25.34
CA TYR A 24 15.78 -0.22 24.50
C TYR A 24 16.02 -0.56 23.02
N GLU A 25 17.04 -1.37 22.71
CA GLU A 25 17.35 -1.78 21.34
C GLU A 25 16.19 -2.57 20.70
N SER A 26 15.54 -3.44 21.47
CA SER A 26 14.36 -4.20 21.03
C SER A 26 13.18 -3.28 20.68
N VAL A 27 12.90 -2.29 21.51
CA VAL A 27 11.83 -1.31 21.26
C VAL A 27 12.15 -0.46 20.02
N VAL A 28 13.37 0.07 19.92
CA VAL A 28 13.82 0.86 18.77
C VAL A 28 13.70 0.05 17.48
N ARG A 29 14.11 -1.23 17.49
CA ARG A 29 14.01 -2.11 16.32
C ARG A 29 12.55 -2.34 15.89
N LYS A 30 11.64 -2.56 16.84
CA LYS A 30 10.20 -2.73 16.57
C LYS A 30 9.59 -1.46 15.98
N VAL A 31 9.95 -0.28 16.52
CA VAL A 31 9.48 1.01 16.02
C VAL A 31 10.02 1.30 14.61
N LEU A 32 11.29 1.01 14.36
CA LEU A 32 11.90 1.15 13.03
C LEU A 32 11.23 0.22 12.01
N LEU A 33 10.94 -1.03 12.39
CA LEU A 33 10.24 -1.99 11.53
C LEU A 33 8.83 -1.50 11.21
N ALA A 34 8.07 -1.04 12.22
CA ALA A 34 6.74 -0.48 12.01
C ALA A 34 6.77 0.75 11.09
N THR A 35 7.73 1.66 11.30
CA THR A 35 7.92 2.84 10.45
C THR A 35 8.25 2.45 9.01
N GLY A 36 9.10 1.44 8.82
CA GLY A 36 9.42 0.88 7.51
C GLY A 36 8.17 0.35 6.80
N VAL A 37 7.31 -0.40 7.49
CA VAL A 37 6.05 -0.90 6.92
C VAL A 37 5.15 0.25 6.46
N PHE A 38 4.98 1.30 7.27
CA PHE A 38 4.18 2.46 6.86
C PHE A 38 4.76 3.20 5.66
N LEU A 39 6.09 3.29 5.56
CA LEU A 39 6.76 3.89 4.41
C LEU A 39 6.49 3.07 3.14
N TYR A 40 6.60 1.73 3.22
CA TYR A 40 6.25 0.85 2.10
C TYR A 40 4.78 0.97 1.69
N LEU A 41 3.85 1.02 2.65
CA LEU A 41 2.43 1.26 2.36
C LEU A 41 2.21 2.62 1.69
N GLY A 42 2.95 3.66 2.10
CA GLY A 42 2.93 4.97 1.45
C GLY A 42 3.42 4.92 0.01
N VAL A 43 4.53 4.20 -0.26
CA VAL A 43 5.06 4.00 -1.62
C VAL A 43 4.07 3.21 -2.48
N ILE A 44 3.49 2.12 -1.95
CA ILE A 44 2.46 1.35 -2.65
C ILE A 44 1.24 2.23 -2.97
N SER A 45 0.79 3.05 -2.03
CA SER A 45 -0.33 3.98 -2.25
C SER A 45 0.00 5.02 -3.33
N PHE A 46 1.23 5.53 -3.35
CA PHE A 46 1.67 6.49 -4.37
C PHE A 46 1.76 5.84 -5.76
N LEU A 47 2.34 4.64 -5.84
CA LEU A 47 2.43 3.87 -7.09
C LEU A 47 1.03 3.50 -7.62
N ARG A 48 0.08 3.16 -6.74
CA ARG A 48 -1.33 2.91 -7.09
C ARG A 48 -2.01 4.15 -7.67
N ALA A 49 -1.65 5.35 -7.22
CA ALA A 49 -2.23 6.59 -7.74
C ALA A 49 -1.63 7.01 -9.09
N THR A 50 -0.39 6.59 -9.39
CA THR A 50 0.37 7.07 -10.55
C THR A 50 0.36 6.11 -11.73
N PHE A 51 0.55 4.80 -11.48
CA PHE A 51 0.72 3.79 -12.52
C PHE A 51 -0.51 2.88 -12.64
N LEU A 52 -1.18 2.90 -13.79
CA LEU A 52 -2.34 2.05 -14.10
C LEU A 52 -2.09 0.55 -13.84
N PRO A 53 -1.05 -0.11 -14.38
CA PRO A 53 -0.86 -1.55 -14.17
C PRO A 53 -0.64 -1.89 -12.68
N PHE A 54 0.01 -1.00 -11.93
CA PHE A 54 0.20 -1.17 -10.50
C PHE A 54 -1.11 -0.93 -9.72
N ALA A 55 -1.92 0.02 -10.15
CA ALA A 55 -3.22 0.29 -9.58
C ALA A 55 -4.17 -0.91 -9.73
N LEU A 56 -4.20 -1.50 -10.93
CA LEU A 56 -4.96 -2.73 -11.21
C LEU A 56 -4.46 -3.89 -10.37
N PHE A 57 -3.14 -4.06 -10.24
CA PHE A 57 -2.55 -5.11 -9.41
C PHE A 57 -2.90 -4.97 -7.93
N VAL A 58 -2.69 -3.79 -7.33
CA VAL A 58 -2.94 -3.56 -5.90
C VAL A 58 -4.43 -3.55 -5.58
N GLY A 59 -5.22 -2.85 -6.41
CA GLY A 59 -6.68 -2.85 -6.29
C GLY A 59 -7.24 -4.25 -6.44
N GLY A 60 -6.74 -5.00 -7.43
CA GLY A 60 -7.15 -6.36 -7.69
C GLY A 60 -6.81 -7.32 -6.56
N THR A 61 -5.58 -7.25 -6.07
CA THR A 61 -5.11 -8.03 -4.93
C THR A 61 -5.92 -7.73 -3.66
N SER A 62 -6.20 -6.45 -3.38
CA SER A 62 -6.98 -6.05 -2.21
C SER A 62 -8.41 -6.61 -2.25
N GLU A 63 -9.04 -6.56 -3.43
CA GLU A 63 -10.40 -7.08 -3.60
C GLU A 63 -10.46 -8.59 -3.46
N ILE A 64 -9.50 -9.30 -4.07
CA ILE A 64 -9.36 -10.76 -3.92
C ILE A 64 -9.15 -11.15 -2.46
N ILE A 65 -8.29 -10.43 -1.71
CA ILE A 65 -8.06 -10.71 -0.28
C ILE A 65 -9.38 -10.61 0.50
N ILE A 66 -10.21 -9.59 0.22
CA ILE A 66 -11.51 -9.42 0.90
C ILE A 66 -12.44 -10.59 0.56
N THR A 67 -12.54 -10.96 -0.73
CA THR A 67 -13.35 -12.12 -1.15
C THR A 67 -12.83 -13.43 -0.57
N LEU A 68 -11.54 -13.51 -0.25
CA LEU A 68 -10.92 -14.70 0.32
C LEU A 68 -11.11 -14.84 1.83
N ILE A 69 -11.56 -13.81 2.55
CA ILE A 69 -11.73 -13.86 4.02
C ILE A 69 -12.58 -15.07 4.47
N PRO A 70 -13.76 -15.37 3.89
CA PRO A 70 -14.57 -16.52 4.31
C PRO A 70 -13.85 -17.86 4.08
N PHE A 71 -13.09 -17.97 2.99
CA PHE A 71 -12.27 -19.14 2.70
C PHE A 71 -11.14 -19.29 3.73
N LEU A 72 -10.41 -18.21 4.03
CA LEU A 72 -9.33 -18.21 5.03
C LEU A 72 -9.85 -18.60 6.42
N VAL A 73 -11.03 -18.13 6.81
CA VAL A 73 -11.68 -18.53 8.08
C VAL A 73 -12.00 -20.02 8.07
N SER A 74 -12.57 -20.54 6.98
CA SER A 74 -12.89 -21.96 6.84
C SER A 74 -11.64 -22.84 6.85
N PHE A 75 -10.59 -22.40 6.17
CA PHE A 75 -9.28 -23.05 6.13
C PHE A 75 -8.62 -23.05 7.51
N GLY A 76 -8.63 -21.92 8.23
CA GLY A 76 -8.11 -21.82 9.59
C GLY A 76 -8.85 -22.74 10.57
N MET A 77 -10.17 -22.84 10.45
CA MET A 77 -10.96 -23.80 11.25
C MET A 77 -10.60 -25.26 10.93
N ALA A 78 -10.43 -25.61 9.65
CA ALA A 78 -10.00 -26.95 9.25
C ALA A 78 -8.61 -27.30 9.80
N LEU A 79 -7.66 -26.36 9.75
CA LEU A 79 -6.33 -26.52 10.34
C LEU A 79 -6.40 -26.68 11.86
N LEU A 80 -7.23 -25.89 12.56
CA LEU A 80 -7.45 -26.04 14.00
C LEU A 80 -8.00 -27.42 14.37
N CYS A 81 -8.97 -27.93 13.60
CA CYS A 81 -9.53 -29.28 13.80
C CYS A 81 -8.46 -30.36 13.62
N ILE A 82 -7.61 -30.24 12.59
CA ILE A 82 -6.55 -31.22 12.33
C ILE A 82 -5.44 -31.12 13.38
N ALA A 83 -5.02 -29.91 13.75
CA ALA A 83 -4.06 -29.69 14.82
C ALA A 83 -4.55 -30.27 16.16
N TYR A 84 -5.84 -30.10 16.46
CA TYR A 84 -6.47 -30.74 17.62
C TYR A 84 -6.47 -32.27 17.51
N GLY A 85 -6.74 -32.82 16.32
CA GLY A 85 -6.65 -34.26 16.05
C GLY A 85 -5.24 -34.81 16.28
N PHE A 86 -4.21 -34.09 15.84
CA PHE A 86 -2.82 -34.46 16.10
C PHE A 86 -2.47 -34.38 17.59
N TRP A 87 -2.96 -33.36 18.29
CA TRP A 87 -2.74 -33.19 19.71
C TRP A 87 -3.39 -34.30 20.54
N VAL A 88 -4.66 -34.61 20.30
CA VAL A 88 -5.39 -35.68 21.00
C VAL A 88 -4.87 -37.07 20.65
N GLY A 89 -4.42 -37.27 19.41
CA GLY A 89 -3.84 -38.52 18.95
C GLY A 89 -2.53 -38.91 19.64
N GLY A 90 -1.99 -38.06 20.51
CA GLY A 90 -0.78 -38.34 21.26
C GLY A 90 0.47 -38.40 20.39
N PHE A 91 0.46 -37.75 19.21
CA PHE A 91 1.60 -37.69 18.30
C PHE A 91 2.70 -36.71 18.77
N SER A 92 2.71 -36.38 20.05
CA SER A 92 3.86 -35.74 20.68
C SER A 92 5.00 -36.74 20.61
N GLU A 93 5.91 -36.55 19.67
CA GLU A 93 7.20 -37.21 19.74
C GLU A 93 7.74 -36.96 21.15
N THR A 94 7.89 -38.05 21.89
CA THR A 94 8.51 -38.08 23.21
C THR A 94 10.02 -37.88 23.06
N THR A 95 10.44 -36.89 22.28
CA THR A 95 11.78 -36.33 22.41
C THR A 95 11.76 -35.63 23.75
N GLU A 96 12.38 -36.26 24.75
CA GLU A 96 12.53 -35.78 26.15
C GLU A 96 13.08 -34.34 26.26
N GLU A 97 13.45 -33.72 25.15
CA GLU A 97 13.93 -32.35 25.03
C GLU A 97 12.79 -31.31 24.83
N PHE A 98 11.53 -31.75 24.64
CA PHE A 98 10.40 -30.87 24.29
C PHE A 98 9.24 -30.86 25.28
N ASP A 99 9.53 -31.01 26.58
CA ASP A 99 8.59 -30.75 27.69
C ASP A 99 8.26 -29.24 27.78
N GLY A 100 7.39 -28.73 26.92
CA GLY A 100 6.93 -27.34 27.04
C GLY A 100 6.19 -26.72 25.88
N TYR A 101 6.01 -27.40 24.74
CA TYR A 101 5.31 -26.78 23.62
C TYR A 101 3.84 -26.50 23.94
N VAL A 102 3.44 -25.25 23.69
CA VAL A 102 2.07 -24.79 23.84
C VAL A 102 1.29 -25.24 22.60
N TYR A 103 -0.01 -25.48 22.72
CA TYR A 103 -0.89 -25.85 21.60
C TYR A 103 -0.72 -24.94 20.35
N THR A 104 -0.31 -23.68 20.55
CA THR A 104 -0.01 -22.73 19.50
C THR A 104 1.12 -23.18 18.56
N ASP A 105 2.12 -23.90 19.08
CA ASP A 105 3.27 -24.35 18.31
C ASP A 105 2.89 -25.53 17.39
N TRP A 106 1.93 -26.35 17.83
CA TRP A 106 1.33 -27.40 17.01
C TRP A 106 0.52 -26.82 15.86
N LEU A 107 -0.31 -25.82 16.13
CA LEU A 107 -1.09 -25.14 15.09
C LEU A 107 -0.16 -24.53 14.03
N PHE A 108 0.91 -23.86 14.47
CA PHE A 108 1.87 -23.23 13.57
C PHE A 108 2.64 -24.27 12.74
N THR A 109 3.07 -25.37 13.37
CA THR A 109 3.73 -26.49 12.68
C THR A 109 2.82 -27.12 11.62
N VAL A 110 1.54 -27.37 11.95
CA VAL A 110 0.56 -27.91 11.00
C VAL A 110 0.30 -26.93 9.85
N PHE A 111 0.25 -25.63 10.14
CA PHE A 111 0.14 -24.58 9.12
C PHE A 111 1.35 -24.54 8.18
N LEU A 112 2.57 -24.54 8.72
CA LEU A 112 3.80 -24.54 7.91
C LEU A 112 3.89 -25.80 7.05
N ARG A 113 3.57 -26.97 7.60
CA ARG A 113 3.52 -28.23 6.84
C ARG A 113 2.44 -28.23 5.74
N ALA A 114 1.34 -27.51 5.94
CA ALA A 114 0.35 -27.32 4.88
C ALA A 114 0.91 -26.53 3.69
N LEU A 115 1.79 -25.56 3.97
CA LEU A 115 2.41 -24.69 2.97
C LEU A 115 3.60 -25.34 2.25
N ASP A 116 4.47 -26.02 2.99
CA ASP A 116 5.69 -26.61 2.41
C ASP A 116 5.38 -27.77 1.45
N GLY A 117 4.18 -28.35 1.52
CA GLY A 117 3.80 -29.50 0.70
C GLY A 117 4.55 -30.78 1.06
N ASP A 118 5.58 -30.69 1.90
CA ASP A 118 6.26 -31.81 2.50
C ASP A 118 5.30 -32.43 3.51
N GLY A 119 4.60 -33.46 3.04
CA GLY A 119 3.99 -34.44 3.92
C GLY A 119 5.06 -34.90 4.90
N PRO A 120 4.72 -35.15 6.16
CA PRO A 120 5.73 -35.30 7.18
C PRO A 120 6.53 -36.59 6.94
N SER A 121 7.71 -36.41 6.39
CA SER A 121 8.60 -37.45 5.88
C SER A 121 9.21 -38.29 7.00
N ASP A 122 9.21 -37.77 8.23
CA ASP A 122 9.73 -38.43 9.43
C ASP A 122 8.75 -39.44 10.07
N PHE A 123 7.49 -39.53 9.64
CA PHE A 123 6.55 -40.56 10.15
C PHE A 123 6.93 -41.99 9.73
N SER A 124 7.94 -42.16 8.89
CA SER A 124 8.53 -43.47 8.60
C SER A 124 9.30 -44.06 9.79
N THR A 125 9.63 -43.26 10.80
CA THR A 125 10.34 -43.70 12.02
C THR A 125 9.42 -44.11 13.17
N LEU A 126 8.12 -43.82 13.08
CA LEU A 126 7.14 -44.21 14.09
C LEU A 126 6.81 -45.71 13.97
N GLU A 127 6.94 -46.44 15.07
CA GLU A 127 6.68 -47.88 15.11
C GLU A 127 5.28 -48.22 14.54
N PRO A 128 5.15 -49.31 13.76
CA PRO A 128 3.95 -49.66 12.99
C PRO A 128 2.71 -50.05 13.84
N SER A 129 2.77 -49.94 15.17
CA SER A 129 1.67 -50.31 16.06
C SER A 129 0.47 -49.35 16.01
N TYR A 130 0.60 -48.19 15.35
CA TYR A 130 -0.49 -47.24 15.20
C TYR A 130 -0.80 -47.02 13.71
N ILE A 131 -1.98 -47.48 13.26
CA ILE A 131 -2.55 -47.18 11.93
C ILE A 131 -3.08 -45.73 11.87
N GLN A 132 -3.32 -45.12 13.03
CA GLN A 132 -3.88 -43.78 13.20
C GLN A 132 -3.06 -42.61 12.60
N PRO A 133 -1.71 -42.52 12.70
CA PRO A 133 -0.93 -41.41 12.13
C PRO A 133 -1.04 -41.31 10.61
N TYR A 134 -0.90 -42.45 9.91
CA TYR A 134 -0.98 -42.49 8.45
C TYR A 134 -2.38 -42.07 7.96
N GLY A 135 -3.43 -42.43 8.69
CA GLY A 135 -4.80 -42.01 8.40
C GLY A 135 -4.97 -40.49 8.49
N TRP A 136 -4.51 -39.88 9.58
CA TRP A 136 -4.60 -38.41 9.76
C TRP A 136 -3.75 -37.64 8.75
N THR A 137 -2.55 -38.11 8.45
CA THR A 137 -1.69 -37.51 7.43
C THR A 137 -2.30 -37.61 6.04
N LEU A 138 -2.90 -38.75 5.68
CA LEU A 138 -3.61 -38.90 4.40
C LEU A 138 -4.82 -37.97 4.31
N ILE A 139 -5.64 -37.90 5.36
CA ILE A 139 -6.79 -36.99 5.43
C ILE A 139 -6.34 -35.54 5.28
N PHE A 140 -5.26 -35.15 5.97
CA PHE A 140 -4.68 -33.82 5.87
C PHE A 140 -4.20 -33.50 4.45
N ALA A 141 -3.41 -34.37 3.84
CA ALA A 141 -2.89 -34.17 2.48
C ALA A 141 -4.05 -34.05 1.46
N VAL A 142 -5.05 -34.93 1.55
CA VAL A 142 -6.19 -34.89 0.62
C VAL A 142 -7.08 -33.66 0.84
N LEU A 143 -7.45 -33.35 2.08
CA LEU A 143 -8.36 -32.24 2.35
C LEU A 143 -7.68 -30.88 2.18
N ILE A 144 -6.51 -30.69 2.78
CA ILE A 144 -5.84 -29.39 2.85
C ILE A 144 -5.05 -29.12 1.57
N GLN A 145 -4.14 -30.02 1.20
CA GLN A 145 -3.23 -29.77 0.07
C GLN A 145 -3.93 -29.99 -1.28
N LEU A 146 -4.65 -31.10 -1.45
CA LEU A 146 -5.28 -31.39 -2.75
C LEU A 146 -6.60 -30.65 -2.94
N LEU A 147 -7.49 -30.63 -1.95
CA LEU A 147 -8.83 -30.08 -2.15
C LEU A 147 -8.86 -28.56 -1.90
N LEU A 148 -8.46 -28.09 -0.71
CA LEU A 148 -8.58 -26.68 -0.34
C LEU A 148 -7.67 -25.77 -1.19
N LEU A 149 -6.43 -26.16 -1.47
CA LEU A 149 -5.52 -25.33 -2.27
C LEU A 149 -5.98 -25.21 -3.75
N ASN A 150 -6.52 -26.28 -4.33
CA ASN A 150 -7.05 -26.23 -5.69
C ASN A 150 -8.32 -25.36 -5.78
N ILE A 151 -9.20 -25.44 -4.76
CA ILE A 151 -10.36 -24.56 -4.67
C ILE A 151 -9.91 -23.11 -4.52
N LEU A 152 -8.88 -22.83 -3.70
CA LEU A 152 -8.31 -21.49 -3.55
C LEU A 152 -7.86 -20.91 -4.90
N ILE A 153 -7.09 -21.68 -5.69
CA ILE A 153 -6.62 -21.25 -7.00
C ILE A 153 -7.80 -20.98 -7.94
N ALA A 154 -8.81 -21.84 -7.95
CA ALA A 154 -10.00 -21.66 -8.78
C ALA A 154 -10.79 -20.40 -8.41
N VAL A 155 -10.96 -20.12 -7.11
CA VAL A 155 -11.62 -18.90 -6.62
C VAL A 155 -10.83 -17.66 -7.02
N ILE A 156 -9.50 -17.65 -6.79
CA ILE A 156 -8.65 -16.51 -7.16
C ILE A 156 -8.72 -16.24 -8.68
N ALA A 157 -8.67 -17.29 -9.51
CA ALA A 157 -8.75 -17.15 -10.96
C ALA A 157 -10.10 -16.57 -11.41
N SER A 158 -11.20 -17.06 -10.85
CA SER A 158 -12.55 -16.57 -11.15
C SER A 158 -12.75 -15.11 -10.73
N GLU A 159 -12.21 -14.72 -9.57
CA GLU A 159 -12.35 -13.35 -9.07
C GLU A 159 -11.47 -12.36 -9.86
N TRP A 160 -10.27 -12.77 -10.30
CA TRP A 160 -9.35 -11.89 -11.02
C TRP A 160 -9.95 -11.32 -12.32
N GLU A 161 -10.68 -12.15 -13.08
CA GLU A 161 -11.35 -11.72 -14.30
C GLU A 161 -12.42 -10.64 -14.03
N GLY A 162 -13.22 -10.82 -12.98
CA GLY A 162 -14.28 -9.86 -12.61
C GLY A 162 -13.77 -8.57 -11.97
N VAL A 163 -12.58 -8.60 -11.38
CA VAL A 163 -11.99 -7.48 -10.66
C VAL A 163 -11.24 -6.51 -11.59
N THR A 164 -10.60 -7.02 -12.66
CA THR A 164 -9.82 -6.19 -13.59
C THR A 164 -10.66 -5.08 -14.25
N GLY A 165 -11.90 -5.40 -14.65
CA GLY A 165 -12.82 -4.41 -15.23
C GLY A 165 -13.21 -3.32 -14.23
N ARG A 166 -13.63 -3.71 -13.03
CA ARG A 166 -14.06 -2.79 -11.96
C ARG A 166 -12.93 -1.89 -11.47
N GLN A 167 -11.72 -2.43 -11.31
CA GLN A 167 -10.57 -1.65 -10.87
C GLN A 167 -10.10 -0.65 -11.92
N THR A 168 -10.31 -0.92 -13.21
CA THR A 168 -10.04 0.04 -14.28
C THR A 168 -10.97 1.25 -14.17
N GLU A 169 -12.27 1.02 -13.98
CA GLU A 169 -13.26 2.09 -13.77
C GLU A 169 -12.93 2.93 -12.54
N VAL A 170 -12.66 2.27 -11.41
CA VAL A 170 -12.31 2.93 -10.14
C VAL A 170 -11.02 3.75 -10.27
N PHE A 171 -10.00 3.24 -10.97
CA PHE A 171 -8.76 3.98 -11.21
C PHE A 171 -9.03 5.30 -11.95
N TRP A 172 -9.82 5.24 -13.04
CA TRP A 172 -10.14 6.43 -13.82
C TRP A 172 -11.01 7.41 -13.04
N GLN A 173 -11.98 6.90 -12.26
CA GLN A 173 -12.78 7.74 -11.37
C GLN A 173 -11.88 8.48 -10.36
N TYR A 174 -10.94 7.80 -9.71
CA TYR A 174 -10.02 8.45 -8.77
C TYR A 174 -9.13 9.49 -9.45
N ARG A 175 -8.67 9.24 -10.67
CA ARG A 175 -7.88 10.21 -11.44
C ARG A 175 -8.71 11.44 -11.79
N LEU A 176 -9.94 11.26 -12.24
CA LEU A 176 -10.85 12.36 -12.55
C LEU A 176 -11.21 13.15 -11.30
N ASP A 177 -11.51 12.49 -10.17
CA ASP A 177 -11.75 13.13 -8.89
C ASP A 177 -10.52 13.86 -8.36
N PHE A 178 -9.33 13.29 -8.57
CA PHE A 178 -8.07 13.93 -8.20
C PHE A 178 -7.86 15.19 -9.02
N VAL A 179 -8.05 15.11 -10.34
CA VAL A 179 -7.95 16.25 -11.25
C VAL A 179 -8.98 17.32 -10.84
N ALA A 180 -10.27 16.95 -10.74
CA ALA A 180 -11.37 17.83 -10.33
C ALA A 180 -11.21 18.42 -8.92
N GLY A 181 -10.63 17.68 -7.97
CA GLY A 181 -10.42 18.13 -6.60
C GLY A 181 -9.12 18.91 -6.39
N SER A 182 -8.11 18.67 -7.24
CA SER A 182 -6.85 19.43 -7.23
C SER A 182 -7.06 20.84 -7.80
N PHE A 183 -7.93 20.99 -8.79
CA PHE A 183 -8.22 22.27 -9.43
C PHE A 183 -8.73 23.37 -8.48
N PRO A 184 -9.71 23.15 -7.56
CA PRO A 184 -10.16 24.17 -6.62
C PRO A 184 -9.11 24.55 -5.58
N VAL A 185 -8.31 23.58 -5.12
CA VAL A 185 -7.24 23.85 -4.15
C VAL A 185 -6.12 24.63 -4.82
N GLN A 186 -5.80 24.30 -6.07
CA GLN A 186 -4.86 25.04 -6.88
C GLN A 186 -5.40 26.44 -7.17
N ARG A 187 -6.65 26.60 -7.63
CA ARG A 187 -7.29 27.92 -7.81
C ARG A 187 -7.36 28.73 -6.51
N GLY A 188 -7.68 28.13 -5.38
CA GLY A 188 -7.71 28.81 -4.09
C GLY A 188 -6.31 29.22 -3.61
N PHE A 189 -5.30 28.38 -3.85
CA PHE A 189 -3.91 28.74 -3.61
C PHE A 189 -3.46 29.88 -4.54
N LEU A 190 -3.83 29.83 -5.81
CA LEU A 190 -3.55 30.84 -6.82
C LEU A 190 -4.22 32.18 -6.50
N GLN A 191 -5.48 32.15 -6.11
CA GLN A 191 -6.24 33.34 -5.69
C GLN A 191 -5.66 33.93 -4.40
N TRP A 192 -5.31 33.08 -3.43
CA TRP A 192 -4.63 33.53 -2.21
C TRP A 192 -3.26 34.15 -2.51
N VAL A 193 -2.49 33.55 -3.43
CA VAL A 193 -1.22 34.08 -3.94
C VAL A 193 -1.42 35.44 -4.63
N GLU A 194 -2.50 35.60 -5.38
CA GLU A 194 -2.85 36.84 -6.08
C GLU A 194 -3.27 37.96 -5.12
N GLU A 195 -4.01 37.62 -4.06
CA GLU A 195 -4.54 38.58 -3.07
C GLU A 195 -3.56 38.92 -1.93
N SER A 196 -2.70 37.98 -1.52
CA SER A 196 -1.92 38.09 -0.26
C SER A 196 -0.40 38.25 -0.45
N SER A 197 0.13 38.23 -1.68
CA SER A 197 1.58 38.10 -1.87
C SER A 197 2.28 39.28 -2.55
N PRO A 198 3.53 39.60 -2.16
CA PRO A 198 4.37 40.55 -2.88
C PRO A 198 4.68 40.02 -4.29
N THR A 199 4.95 40.93 -5.24
CA THR A 199 4.99 40.76 -6.70
C THR A 199 5.64 39.48 -7.24
N CYS A 200 6.58 38.87 -6.50
CA CYS A 200 7.28 37.63 -6.86
C CYS A 200 6.43 36.36 -6.73
N VAL A 201 5.59 36.25 -5.69
CA VAL A 201 4.75 35.06 -5.49
C VAL A 201 3.56 35.10 -6.44
N ARG A 202 3.09 36.30 -6.82
CA ARG A 202 2.12 36.50 -7.90
C ARG A 202 2.59 35.92 -9.24
N THR A 203 3.88 36.03 -9.58
CA THR A 203 4.43 35.48 -10.84
C THR A 203 4.51 33.95 -10.85
N VAL A 204 4.88 33.33 -9.72
CA VAL A 204 4.90 31.87 -9.57
C VAL A 204 3.48 31.30 -9.52
N GLY A 205 2.55 32.04 -8.89
CA GLY A 205 1.13 31.75 -8.95
C GLY A 205 0.63 31.78 -10.39
N THR A 206 0.80 32.89 -11.11
CA THR A 206 0.37 32.97 -12.51
C THR A 206 1.02 31.91 -13.40
N TRP A 207 2.26 31.49 -13.12
CA TRP A 207 2.91 30.37 -13.84
C TRP A 207 2.28 29.01 -13.53
N LEU A 208 1.97 28.72 -12.27
CA LEU A 208 1.23 27.49 -11.90
C LEU A 208 -0.21 27.51 -12.40
N ALA A 209 -0.81 28.69 -12.54
CA ALA A 209 -2.11 28.90 -13.16
C ALA A 209 -2.05 28.64 -14.66
N GLU A 210 -1.13 29.26 -15.38
CA GLU A 210 -0.93 29.06 -16.82
C GLU A 210 -0.51 27.62 -17.16
N PHE A 211 0.28 26.96 -16.31
CA PHE A 211 0.62 25.54 -16.48
C PHE A 211 -0.60 24.63 -16.23
N ALA A 212 -1.43 24.96 -15.24
CA ALA A 212 -2.68 24.24 -14.99
C ALA A 212 -3.70 24.47 -16.11
N ASP A 213 -3.84 25.70 -16.59
CA ASP A 213 -4.71 26.09 -17.69
C ASP A 213 -4.22 25.50 -19.03
N ALA A 214 -2.90 25.38 -19.23
CA ALA A 214 -2.32 24.67 -20.37
C ALA A 214 -2.47 23.13 -20.26
N ALA A 215 -2.61 22.58 -19.06
CA ALA A 215 -3.00 21.19 -18.85
C ALA A 215 -4.52 20.99 -19.06
N ASP A 216 -5.32 22.02 -18.80
CA ASP A 216 -6.76 22.12 -19.14
C ASP A 216 -6.99 22.29 -20.66
N GLU A 217 -6.01 22.82 -21.41
CA GLU A 217 -6.05 22.84 -22.90
C GLU A 217 -5.85 21.47 -23.56
N ILE A 218 -5.65 20.40 -22.78
CA ILE A 218 -6.06 19.06 -23.23
C ILE A 218 -7.59 19.08 -23.26
N ASN A 219 -8.14 19.67 -24.32
CA ASN A 219 -9.56 19.68 -24.65
C ASN A 219 -10.06 18.24 -24.72
N LEU A 220 -10.43 17.68 -23.57
CA LEU A 220 -11.41 16.60 -23.47
C LEU A 220 -12.69 17.20 -24.01
N LEU A 221 -12.88 17.04 -25.33
CA LEU A 221 -13.96 17.58 -26.15
C LEU A 221 -15.17 18.04 -25.31
N ASP A 222 -15.63 19.28 -25.50
CA ASP A 222 -16.88 19.86 -24.98
C ASP A 222 -18.16 19.02 -25.29
N CYS A 223 -18.01 17.85 -25.88
CA CYS A 223 -19.04 16.86 -26.16
C CYS A 223 -19.25 15.85 -25.00
N ILE A 224 -18.43 15.88 -23.94
CA ILE A 224 -18.61 14.99 -22.80
C ILE A 224 -19.69 15.59 -21.88
N HIS A 225 -20.94 15.22 -22.15
CA HIS A 225 -22.05 15.45 -21.23
C HIS A 225 -21.76 14.71 -19.92
N TRP A 226 -21.31 15.42 -18.88
CA TRP A 226 -21.05 14.87 -17.54
C TRP A 226 -22.30 14.30 -16.86
N ASP A 227 -23.48 14.65 -17.38
CA ASP A 227 -24.80 14.16 -16.97
C ASP A 227 -25.07 12.73 -17.49
N VAL A 228 -24.25 12.27 -18.44
CA VAL A 228 -24.23 10.91 -18.98
C VAL A 228 -22.92 10.26 -18.54
N PHE A 229 -22.99 9.11 -17.85
CA PHE A 229 -21.81 8.37 -17.37
C PHE A 229 -20.72 8.31 -18.49
N PRO A 230 -19.55 8.95 -18.32
CA PRO A 230 -18.60 9.19 -19.40
C PRO A 230 -17.96 7.91 -19.97
N PHE A 231 -18.16 6.78 -19.29
CA PHE A 231 -17.58 5.48 -19.64
C PHE A 231 -18.29 4.76 -20.80
N SER A 232 -19.46 5.21 -21.25
CA SER A 232 -20.12 4.60 -22.42
C SER A 232 -19.49 5.01 -23.75
N VAL A 233 -18.73 6.10 -23.77
CA VAL A 233 -18.16 6.69 -25.01
C VAL A 233 -16.64 6.51 -25.09
N VAL A 234 -15.94 6.35 -23.96
CA VAL A 234 -14.52 5.92 -23.94
C VAL A 234 -14.47 4.44 -24.30
N ARG A 235 -14.48 4.15 -25.61
CA ARG A 235 -14.34 2.78 -26.13
C ARG A 235 -12.99 2.19 -25.71
N GLU A 236 -13.03 0.91 -25.36
CA GLU A 236 -11.91 0.02 -25.08
C GLU A 236 -11.00 -0.16 -26.32
N GLU A 237 -10.24 0.85 -26.71
CA GLU A 237 -9.12 0.68 -27.63
C GLU A 237 -7.81 0.82 -26.84
N PRO A 238 -7.43 -0.19 -26.02
CA PRO A 238 -6.21 -0.15 -25.19
C PRO A 238 -4.95 0.03 -26.04
N GLU A 239 -5.00 -0.32 -27.33
CA GLU A 239 -3.89 -0.17 -28.27
C GLU A 239 -3.47 1.29 -28.49
N LEU A 240 -4.38 2.25 -28.38
CA LEU A 240 -4.08 3.68 -28.55
C LEU A 240 -3.21 4.24 -27.43
N TYR A 241 -3.24 3.63 -26.24
CA TYR A 241 -2.45 4.07 -25.10
C TYR A 241 -0.98 3.67 -25.19
N TRP A 242 -0.70 2.55 -25.87
CA TRP A 242 0.65 1.98 -25.97
C TRP A 242 1.30 2.24 -27.33
N ASN A 243 0.51 2.43 -28.38
CA ASN A 243 1.02 2.66 -29.72
C ASN A 243 1.11 4.17 -30.03
N ARG A 244 2.28 4.73 -29.71
CA ARG A 244 2.62 6.13 -30.01
C ARG A 244 2.37 6.50 -31.48
N GLU A 245 2.61 5.58 -32.42
CA GLU A 245 2.40 5.85 -33.84
C GLU A 245 0.91 5.98 -34.20
N ALA A 246 0.04 5.17 -33.58
CA ALA A 246 -1.41 5.28 -33.77
C ALA A 246 -1.96 6.61 -33.24
N LEU A 247 -1.46 7.06 -32.08
CA LEU A 247 -1.81 8.36 -31.51
C LEU A 247 -1.29 9.52 -32.38
N VAL A 248 -0.04 9.45 -32.84
CA VAL A 248 0.61 10.46 -33.68
C VAL A 248 -0.06 10.56 -35.05
N ASN A 249 -0.45 9.44 -35.68
CA ASN A 249 -1.16 9.46 -36.95
C ASN A 249 -2.53 10.15 -36.84
N ARG A 250 -3.25 9.94 -35.73
CA ARG A 250 -4.52 10.62 -35.45
C ARG A 250 -4.33 12.11 -35.13
N LEU A 251 -3.27 12.44 -34.39
CA LEU A 251 -2.88 13.83 -34.14
C LEU A 251 -2.51 14.55 -35.45
N HIS A 252 -1.77 13.90 -36.35
CA HIS A 252 -1.43 14.43 -37.66
C HIS A 252 -2.66 14.65 -38.57
N GLU A 253 -3.69 13.81 -38.47
CA GLU A 253 -4.98 14.08 -39.13
C GLU A 253 -5.68 15.34 -38.58
N LEU A 254 -5.40 15.71 -37.32
CA LEU A 254 -5.95 16.90 -36.65
C LEU A 254 -5.06 18.15 -36.79
N GLU A 255 -3.86 18.02 -37.37
CA GLU A 255 -2.78 19.03 -37.28
C GLU A 255 -2.60 20.03 -38.45
N PRO A 256 -3.52 20.30 -39.40
CA PRO A 256 -3.18 21.28 -40.44
C PRO A 256 -3.34 22.75 -40.01
N LYS A 257 -3.33 23.11 -38.70
CA LYS A 257 -3.71 24.49 -38.29
C LYS A 257 -2.91 25.27 -37.24
N LYS A 258 -1.90 24.74 -36.55
CA LYS A 258 -1.13 25.59 -35.60
C LYS A 258 0.29 25.90 -36.08
N SER A 259 0.61 27.19 -36.09
CA SER A 259 1.71 27.79 -36.84
C SER A 259 3.05 27.63 -36.11
N LYS A 260 4.15 27.62 -36.88
CA LYS A 260 5.54 27.61 -36.39
C LYS A 260 5.89 28.74 -35.40
N GLU A 261 5.03 29.76 -35.26
CA GLU A 261 5.24 30.88 -34.35
C GLU A 261 4.99 30.49 -32.88
N GLU A 262 4.02 29.62 -32.60
CA GLU A 262 3.75 29.12 -31.22
C GLU A 262 4.94 28.32 -30.67
N LEU A 263 5.60 27.52 -31.51
CA LEU A 263 6.76 26.73 -31.10
C LEU A 263 7.99 27.61 -30.80
N SER A 264 8.14 28.75 -31.50
CA SER A 264 9.23 29.69 -31.27
C SER A 264 9.01 30.55 -30.01
N ALA A 265 7.76 30.81 -29.64
CA ALA A 265 7.39 31.50 -28.40
C ALA A 265 7.70 30.63 -27.17
N GLN A 266 7.42 29.32 -27.24
CA GLN A 266 7.70 28.38 -26.14
C GLN A 266 9.20 28.23 -25.85
N LEU A 267 10.06 28.29 -26.87
CA LEU A 267 11.53 28.21 -26.71
C LEU A 267 12.16 29.47 -26.09
N GLY A 268 11.51 30.63 -26.19
CA GLY A 268 11.92 31.87 -25.52
C GLY A 268 11.71 31.83 -24.01
N VAL A 269 10.57 31.27 -23.58
CA VAL A 269 10.18 31.17 -22.15
C VAL A 269 11.11 30.22 -21.38
N ILE A 270 11.61 29.17 -22.03
CA ILE A 270 12.54 28.21 -21.41
C ILE A 270 13.92 28.84 -21.17
N ARG A 271 14.38 29.78 -22.02
CA ARG A 271 15.67 30.46 -21.84
C ARG A 271 15.64 31.55 -20.77
N SER A 272 14.52 32.25 -20.58
CA SER A 272 14.35 33.17 -19.45
C SER A 272 14.27 32.42 -18.12
N PHE A 273 13.70 31.22 -18.10
CA PHE A 273 13.60 30.35 -16.93
C PHE A 273 14.96 29.93 -16.34
N GLN A 274 15.98 29.71 -17.20
CA GLN A 274 17.33 29.36 -16.74
C GLN A 274 18.12 30.55 -16.16
N ALA A 275 17.76 31.79 -16.52
CA ALA A 275 18.41 32.99 -16.00
C ALA A 275 17.89 33.36 -14.59
N ASP A 276 16.61 33.12 -14.31
CA ASP A 276 15.98 33.50 -13.04
C ASP A 276 16.21 32.48 -11.90
N MET A 277 16.42 31.20 -12.22
CA MET A 277 16.78 30.19 -11.22
C MET A 277 18.16 30.40 -10.57
N ALA A 278 19.03 31.23 -11.17
CA ALA A 278 20.33 31.58 -10.61
C ALA A 278 20.23 32.54 -9.39
N HIS A 279 19.06 33.14 -9.13
CA HIS A 279 18.87 34.15 -8.08
C HIS A 279 18.12 33.67 -6.83
N VAL A 280 17.61 32.44 -6.78
CA VAL A 280 16.69 31.94 -5.72
C VAL A 280 17.43 31.18 -4.60
N GLN A 281 18.53 31.73 -4.07
CA GLN A 281 19.37 31.02 -3.08
C GLN A 281 19.37 31.60 -1.67
N THR A 282 18.37 32.38 -1.26
CA THR A 282 18.31 32.92 0.12
C THR A 282 16.88 32.96 0.69
N THR A 283 16.29 31.81 1.01
CA THR A 283 15.11 31.75 1.89
C THR A 283 15.51 31.40 3.31
N THR A 284 14.96 32.12 4.28
CA THR A 284 15.34 32.07 5.70
C THR A 284 14.75 30.83 6.41
N LEU A 285 15.57 30.22 7.28
CA LEU A 285 15.29 28.99 8.04
C LEU A 285 13.98 28.98 8.86
N ARG A 286 13.48 30.17 9.22
CA ARG A 286 12.31 30.35 10.09
C ARG A 286 11.01 29.86 9.44
N ASP A 287 10.86 30.07 8.14
CA ASP A 287 9.63 29.71 7.42
C ASP A 287 9.56 28.19 7.18
N TYR A 288 10.71 27.55 6.97
CA TYR A 288 10.82 26.10 6.93
C TYR A 288 10.38 25.45 8.24
N ILE A 289 10.80 25.99 9.39
CA ILE A 289 10.44 25.44 10.70
C ILE A 289 8.93 25.55 10.94
N HIS A 290 8.30 26.66 10.55
CA HIS A 290 6.85 26.83 10.70
C HIS A 290 6.04 25.84 9.84
N VAL A 291 6.47 25.61 8.61
CA VAL A 291 5.85 24.62 7.71
C VAL A 291 6.03 23.20 8.28
N LEU A 292 7.23 22.88 8.77
CA LEU A 292 7.54 21.59 9.37
C LEU A 292 6.66 21.28 10.59
N VAL A 293 6.48 22.25 11.49
CA VAL A 293 5.64 22.09 12.70
C VAL A 293 4.16 21.88 12.33
N ARG A 294 3.65 22.59 11.33
CA ARG A 294 2.26 22.42 10.86
C ARG A 294 2.05 21.04 10.22
N LEU A 295 3.04 20.55 9.48
CA LEU A 295 3.04 19.23 8.88
C LEU A 295 3.09 18.13 9.94
N LEU A 296 3.97 18.26 10.95
CA LEU A 296 4.07 17.32 12.05
C LEU A 296 2.75 17.16 12.81
N LYS A 297 2.05 18.27 13.10
CA LYS A 297 0.72 18.22 13.75
C LYS A 297 -0.31 17.47 12.92
N HIS A 298 -0.32 17.67 11.60
CA HIS A 298 -1.22 16.94 10.71
C HIS A 298 -0.91 15.45 10.69
N VAL A 299 0.36 15.07 10.57
CA VAL A 299 0.80 13.67 10.59
C VAL A 299 0.39 12.98 11.89
N LEU A 300 0.59 13.63 13.04
CA LEU A 300 0.26 13.06 14.35
C LEU A 300 -1.25 12.87 14.54
N LEU A 301 -2.06 13.81 14.04
CA LEU A 301 -3.53 13.70 14.05
C LEU A 301 -4.02 12.57 13.11
N TRP A 302 -3.42 12.44 11.93
CA TRP A 302 -3.71 11.34 11.01
C TRP A 302 -3.34 9.97 11.59
N LEU A 303 -2.20 9.87 12.26
CA LEU A 303 -1.76 8.65 12.93
C LEU A 303 -2.74 8.25 14.06
N LEU A 304 -3.18 9.21 14.87
CA LEU A 304 -4.15 8.97 15.93
C LEU A 304 -5.50 8.49 15.36
N LEU A 305 -6.00 9.15 14.30
CA LEU A 305 -7.21 8.73 13.59
C LEU A 305 -7.07 7.34 12.97
N PHE A 306 -5.89 6.99 12.48
CA PHE A 306 -5.61 5.68 11.90
C PHE A 306 -5.67 4.57 12.96
N ILE A 307 -5.02 4.76 14.10
CA ILE A 307 -5.03 3.83 15.25
C ILE A 307 -6.46 3.64 15.77
N LEU A 308 -7.17 4.76 15.97
CA LEU A 308 -8.56 4.75 16.44
C LEU A 308 -9.50 4.05 15.45
N GLY A 309 -9.27 4.23 14.15
CA GLY A 309 -9.99 3.51 13.12
C GLY A 309 -9.69 2.02 13.10
N PHE A 310 -8.45 1.59 13.34
CA PHE A 310 -8.11 0.17 13.44
C PHE A 310 -8.85 -0.50 14.61
N LEU A 311 -8.87 0.14 15.78
CA LEU A 311 -9.61 -0.32 16.96
C LEU A 311 -11.13 -0.40 16.73
N THR A 312 -11.66 0.46 15.86
CA THR A 312 -13.10 0.53 15.54
C THR A 312 -13.47 -0.22 14.26
N LEU A 313 -12.61 -1.14 13.79
CA LEU A 313 -12.80 -1.91 12.55
C LEU A 313 -13.13 -1.02 11.34
N GLY A 314 -12.46 0.13 11.27
CA GLY A 314 -12.57 1.10 10.20
C GLY A 314 -13.70 2.11 10.36
N LEU A 315 -14.55 2.05 11.39
CA LEU A 315 -15.67 2.99 11.57
C LEU A 315 -15.19 4.45 11.67
N MET A 316 -14.13 4.69 12.45
CA MET A 316 -13.57 6.03 12.67
C MET A 316 -12.55 6.47 11.63
N TRP A 317 -12.26 5.65 10.61
CA TRP A 317 -11.39 6.11 9.54
C TRP A 317 -12.02 7.28 8.76
N PRO A 318 -11.21 8.26 8.34
CA PRO A 318 -11.64 9.31 7.44
C PRO A 318 -12.32 8.70 6.21
N ARG A 319 -13.37 9.35 5.70
CA ARG A 319 -14.20 8.80 4.60
C ARG A 319 -13.37 8.32 3.41
N ARG A 320 -12.28 9.03 3.06
CA ARG A 320 -11.36 8.64 1.98
C ARG A 320 -10.64 7.32 2.25
N VAL A 321 -10.22 7.10 3.50
CA VAL A 321 -9.58 5.85 3.93
C VAL A 321 -10.61 4.72 3.97
N ARG A 322 -11.83 5.00 4.46
CA ARG A 322 -12.92 4.02 4.40
C ARG A 322 -13.32 3.65 2.98
N SER A 323 -13.46 4.60 2.07
CA SER A 323 -13.81 4.29 0.67
C SER A 323 -12.68 3.52 -0.01
N PHE A 324 -11.42 3.80 0.34
CA PHE A 324 -10.27 3.04 -0.14
C PHE A 324 -10.28 1.57 0.32
N PHE A 325 -10.59 1.31 1.59
CA PHE A 325 -10.57 -0.06 2.16
C PHE A 325 -11.87 -0.84 1.95
N PHE A 326 -13.03 -0.17 1.99
CA PHE A 326 -14.34 -0.83 1.97
C PHE A 326 -15.12 -0.62 0.67
N GLY A 327 -14.56 0.12 -0.30
CA GLY A 327 -15.21 0.33 -1.61
C GLY A 327 -16.58 1.01 -1.54
N GLN A 328 -16.98 1.59 -0.39
CA GLN A 328 -18.27 2.26 -0.26
C GLN A 328 -18.23 3.64 -0.93
N THR A 329 -18.59 3.66 -2.21
CA THR A 329 -19.12 4.84 -2.89
C THR A 329 -20.60 4.99 -2.53
N ARG A 330 -20.89 5.94 -1.64
CA ARG A 330 -22.24 6.50 -1.51
C ARG A 330 -22.16 8.01 -1.56
#